data_AF-A0AAE1XMS1-F1
#
_entry.id   AF-A0AAE1XMS1-F1
#
_cell.length_a   1.000
_cell.length_b   1.000
_cell.length_c   1.000
_cell.angle_alpha   90.00
_cell.angle_beta   90.00
_cell.angle_gamma   90.00
#
_symmetry.space_group_name_H-M   'P 1'
#
loop_
_entity.id
_entity.type
_entity.pdbx_description
1 polymer ?
#
loop_
_entity_poly.entity_id
_entity_poly.type
_entity_poly.pdbx_seq_one_letter_code
_entity_poly.pdbx_strand_id
1 'polypeptide(L)'
;MLHIEEVLWRWLCDSCAPNFEDITEPEDYNAGLSLYGDKAKPKTYAARFASSDGSEVLSVLVRPSNQLKITFLEAKDIADLGSLKEAARIFVPGGSTLYSARTFKIKEEEGYRNYYFYEFGRDEQHVALVAAVNSGKAIVAGATAPQKKWEDDGVRLRSAAVSLTLL
;
A
#
# COMPACT_ATOMS: atom_id res chain seq x y z
N MET A 1 -17.74 -5.91 -5.35
CA MET A 1 -16.69 -6.36 -4.41
C MET A 1 -15.74 -7.31 -5.14
N LEU A 2 -15.24 -6.90 -6.31
CA LEU A 2 -14.39 -7.74 -7.18
C LEU A 2 -13.13 -7.01 -7.69
N HIS A 3 -13.07 -5.67 -7.60
CA HIS A 3 -12.01 -4.89 -8.25
C HIS A 3 -10.66 -4.88 -7.50
N ILE A 4 -10.65 -5.12 -6.19
CA ILE A 4 -9.39 -5.06 -5.41
C ILE A 4 -8.54 -6.32 -5.65
N GLU A 5 -9.16 -7.49 -5.81
CA GLU A 5 -8.43 -8.73 -6.07
C GLU A 5 -7.83 -8.76 -7.47
N GLU A 6 -8.52 -8.26 -8.50
CA GLU A 6 -7.96 -8.18 -9.86
C GLU A 6 -6.76 -7.20 -9.94
N VAL A 7 -6.84 -6.08 -9.23
CA VAL A 7 -5.70 -5.13 -9.09
C VAL A 7 -4.50 -5.82 -8.43
N LEU A 8 -4.75 -6.64 -7.40
CA LEU A 8 -3.72 -7.40 -6.69
C LEU A 8 -3.09 -8.50 -7.55
N TRP A 9 -3.91 -9.27 -8.28
CA TRP A 9 -3.45 -10.34 -9.17
C TRP A 9 -2.56 -9.81 -10.31
N ARG A 10 -2.90 -8.65 -10.87
CA ARG A 10 -2.11 -8.04 -11.95
C ARG A 10 -0.81 -7.43 -11.44
N TRP A 11 -0.87 -6.80 -10.26
CA TRP A 11 0.31 -6.34 -9.54
C TRP A 11 1.30 -7.49 -9.24
N LEU A 12 0.77 -8.65 -8.84
CA LEU A 12 1.51 -9.87 -8.59
C LEU A 12 2.21 -10.43 -9.83
N CYS A 13 1.50 -10.56 -10.94
CA CYS A 13 2.07 -11.12 -12.17
C CYS A 13 3.18 -10.25 -12.79
N ASP A 14 3.03 -8.92 -12.72
CA ASP A 14 3.96 -8.01 -13.40
C ASP A 14 5.15 -7.58 -12.53
N SER A 15 5.06 -7.69 -11.19
CA SER A 15 6.02 -7.06 -10.26
C SER A 15 6.72 -8.01 -9.29
N CYS A 16 6.20 -9.22 -9.07
CA CYS A 16 6.74 -10.17 -8.11
C CYS A 16 7.78 -11.08 -8.79
N ALA A 17 9.02 -11.14 -8.30
CA ALA A 17 9.99 -12.14 -8.79
C ALA A 17 9.62 -13.52 -8.22
N PRO A 18 10.05 -14.62 -8.87
CA PRO A 18 9.73 -15.99 -8.48
C PRO A 18 10.09 -16.40 -7.03
N ASN A 19 10.79 -15.54 -6.27
CA ASN A 19 11.30 -15.83 -4.92
C ASN A 19 10.46 -15.18 -3.79
N PHE A 20 9.31 -14.59 -4.12
CA PHE A 20 8.42 -13.98 -3.13
C PHE A 20 7.22 -14.89 -2.87
N GLU A 21 6.97 -15.16 -1.60
CA GLU A 21 5.91 -16.04 -1.12
C GLU A 21 4.73 -15.21 -0.62
N ASP A 22 3.51 -15.67 -0.92
CA ASP A 22 2.29 -15.08 -0.37
C ASP A 22 2.21 -15.40 1.13
N ILE A 23 2.24 -14.34 1.93
CA ILE A 23 2.09 -14.41 3.39
C ILE A 23 0.83 -13.67 3.84
N THR A 24 -0.11 -13.44 2.92
CA THR A 24 -1.40 -12.85 3.23
C THR A 24 -2.08 -13.70 4.32
N GLU A 25 -2.57 -13.04 5.37
CA GLU A 25 -3.21 -13.73 6.50
C GLU A 25 -4.30 -14.69 5.98
N PRO A 26 -4.25 -15.99 6.32
CA PRO A 26 -5.25 -16.95 5.88
C PRO A 26 -6.63 -16.56 6.43
N GLU A 27 -7.67 -16.76 5.61
CA GLU A 27 -9.06 -16.35 5.90
C GLU A 27 -9.60 -16.93 7.23
N ASP A 28 -9.00 -18.01 7.75
CA ASP A 28 -9.54 -18.80 8.86
C ASP A 28 -8.92 -18.56 10.24
N TYR A 29 -8.06 -17.55 10.46
CA TYR A 29 -7.54 -17.31 11.81
C TYR A 29 -8.55 -16.64 12.77
N ASN A 30 -9.81 -16.46 12.36
CA ASN A 30 -10.91 -16.04 13.24
C ASN A 30 -12.10 -17.02 13.27
N ALA A 31 -11.96 -18.27 12.78
CA ALA A 31 -13.04 -19.26 12.86
C ALA A 31 -13.15 -19.99 14.22
N GLY A 32 -12.32 -19.62 15.21
CA GLY A 32 -12.24 -20.33 16.49
C GLY A 32 -13.10 -19.80 17.64
N LEU A 33 -13.29 -18.48 17.79
CA LEU A 33 -13.85 -17.91 19.03
C LEU A 33 -14.47 -16.53 18.82
N SER A 34 -15.71 -16.44 18.34
CA SER A 34 -16.56 -15.26 18.63
C SER A 34 -18.05 -15.58 18.44
N LEU A 35 -18.56 -16.44 19.32
CA LEU A 35 -19.98 -16.47 19.68
C LEU A 35 -20.33 -15.17 20.41
N TYR A 36 -20.55 -14.08 19.68
CA TYR A 36 -21.35 -12.87 20.00
C TYR A 36 -20.80 -11.68 19.21
N GLY A 37 -21.50 -11.26 18.17
CA GLY A 37 -21.58 -9.87 17.71
C GLY A 37 -20.29 -9.10 17.40
N ASP A 38 -19.15 -9.77 17.18
CA ASP A 38 -17.89 -9.08 16.95
C ASP A 38 -17.77 -8.73 15.45
N LYS A 39 -17.78 -7.43 15.15
CA LYS A 39 -17.60 -6.94 13.78
C LYS A 39 -16.24 -7.46 13.30
N ALA A 40 -16.24 -8.22 12.20
CA ALA A 40 -15.03 -8.75 11.58
C ALA A 40 -13.91 -7.69 11.61
N LYS A 41 -12.78 -8.01 12.24
CA LYS A 41 -11.63 -7.10 12.29
C LYS A 41 -11.32 -6.66 10.85
N PRO A 42 -11.24 -5.36 10.56
CA PRO A 42 -10.98 -4.90 9.21
C PRO A 42 -9.64 -5.46 8.75
N LYS A 43 -9.68 -6.25 7.65
CA LYS A 43 -8.49 -6.82 7.00
C LYS A 43 -7.48 -5.70 6.77
N THR A 44 -6.32 -5.79 7.43
CA THR A 44 -5.33 -4.69 7.41
C THR A 44 -4.55 -4.67 6.10
N TYR A 45 -4.34 -5.84 5.48
CA TYR A 45 -3.63 -6.00 4.22
C TYR A 45 -4.53 -6.69 3.19
N ALA A 46 -4.67 -6.08 2.02
CA ALA A 46 -5.36 -6.69 0.90
C ALA A 46 -4.50 -7.80 0.26
N ALA A 47 -3.18 -7.62 0.23
CA ALA A 47 -2.21 -8.69 -0.01
C ALA A 47 -0.84 -8.39 0.63
N ARG A 48 -0.07 -9.43 0.91
CA ARG A 48 1.28 -9.31 1.47
C ARG A 48 2.18 -10.44 1.00
N PHE A 49 3.34 -10.08 0.47
CA PHE A 49 4.36 -11.00 -0.01
C PHE A 49 5.67 -10.73 0.69
N ALA A 50 6.44 -11.78 0.95
CA ALA A 50 7.77 -11.64 1.49
C ALA A 50 8.77 -12.47 0.70
N SER A 51 10.03 -12.04 0.69
CA SER A 51 11.13 -12.91 0.27
C SER A 51 11.17 -14.18 1.14
N SER A 52 11.74 -15.27 0.65
CA SER A 52 11.86 -16.52 1.43
C SER A 52 12.62 -16.36 2.76
N ASP A 53 13.43 -15.31 2.93
CA ASP A 53 14.10 -14.97 4.18
C ASP A 53 13.34 -13.95 5.05
N GLY A 54 12.17 -13.49 4.61
CA GLY A 54 11.28 -12.56 5.30
C GLY A 54 11.78 -11.12 5.40
N SER A 55 12.93 -10.81 4.79
CA SER A 55 13.56 -9.50 4.93
C SER A 55 12.99 -8.44 3.99
N GLU A 56 12.52 -8.83 2.81
CA GLU A 56 11.87 -7.94 1.87
C GLU A 56 10.37 -8.21 1.92
N VAL A 57 9.57 -7.16 2.07
CA VAL A 57 8.12 -7.27 2.16
C VAL A 57 7.45 -6.33 1.17
N LEU A 58 6.58 -6.90 0.36
CA LEU A 58 5.68 -6.21 -0.54
C LEU A 58 4.28 -6.30 0.05
N SER A 59 3.60 -5.17 0.21
CA SER A 59 2.27 -5.15 0.83
C SER A 59 1.35 -4.16 0.16
N VAL A 60 0.08 -4.54 0.05
CA VAL A 60 -0.98 -3.63 -0.35
C VAL A 60 -1.99 -3.60 0.78
N LEU A 61 -2.31 -2.41 1.27
CA LEU A 61 -3.31 -2.19 2.29
C LEU A 61 -4.42 -1.30 1.74
N VAL A 62 -5.65 -1.65 2.09
CA VAL A 62 -6.84 -0.86 1.74
C VAL A 62 -7.44 -0.36 3.05
N ARG A 63 -7.38 0.94 3.25
CA ARG A 63 -7.96 1.58 4.44
C ARG A 63 -9.34 2.12 4.07
N PRO A 64 -10.44 1.52 4.55
CA PRO A 64 -11.75 2.15 4.46
C PRO A 64 -11.72 3.45 5.27
N SER A 65 -12.33 4.49 4.73
CA SER A 65 -12.31 5.86 5.27
C SER A 65 -13.01 6.06 6.62
N ASN A 66 -13.57 5.01 7.22
CA ASN A 66 -14.31 5.11 8.49
C ASN A 66 -13.46 5.41 9.74
N GLN A 67 -12.15 5.67 9.59
CA GLN A 67 -11.23 6.03 10.68
C GLN A 67 -10.44 7.33 10.45
N LEU A 68 -10.62 8.01 9.31
CA LEU A 68 -9.96 9.28 9.00
C LEU A 68 -11.04 10.32 8.74
N LYS A 69 -10.91 11.51 9.35
CA LYS A 69 -11.88 12.62 9.33
C LYS A 69 -12.59 12.77 7.97
N ILE A 70 -13.89 13.08 8.04
CA ILE A 70 -14.90 13.41 7.01
C ILE A 70 -14.38 13.64 5.57
N THR A 71 -13.28 14.38 5.38
CA THR A 71 -12.61 14.60 4.09
C THR A 71 -12.30 13.32 3.31
N PHE A 72 -11.97 12.21 3.99
CA PHE A 72 -11.58 10.97 3.32
C PHE A 72 -12.78 10.22 2.70
N LEU A 73 -14.02 10.47 3.13
CA LEU A 73 -15.23 9.82 2.59
C LEU A 73 -15.64 10.42 1.23
N GLU A 74 -15.34 11.70 1.02
CA GLU A 74 -15.72 12.44 -0.20
C GLU A 74 -14.60 12.52 -1.23
N ALA A 75 -13.36 12.20 -0.82
CA ALA A 75 -12.19 12.23 -1.68
C ALA A 75 -12.32 11.23 -2.84
N LYS A 76 -12.30 11.77 -4.06
CA LYS A 76 -12.29 11.00 -5.31
C LYS A 76 -10.87 10.79 -5.80
N ASP A 77 -9.97 11.70 -5.44
CA ASP A 77 -8.56 11.69 -5.79
C ASP A 77 -7.69 11.98 -4.56
N ILE A 78 -6.44 11.50 -4.56
CA ILE A 78 -5.52 11.73 -3.43
C ILE A 78 -5.19 13.21 -3.22
N ALA A 79 -5.31 14.04 -4.27
CA ALA A 79 -5.14 15.49 -4.18
C ALA A 79 -6.20 16.16 -3.30
N ASP A 80 -7.37 15.53 -3.13
CA ASP A 80 -8.43 16.01 -2.23
C ASP A 80 -8.00 15.93 -0.75
N LEU A 81 -6.98 15.13 -0.43
CA LEU A 81 -6.38 15.03 0.90
C LEU A 81 -5.37 16.15 1.19
N GLY A 82 -5.08 17.00 0.20
CA GLY A 82 -4.10 18.08 0.27
C GLY A 82 -2.85 17.80 -0.56
N SER A 83 -1.87 18.70 -0.46
CA SER A 83 -0.62 18.59 -1.19
C SER A 83 0.19 17.35 -0.77
N LEU A 84 1.16 16.96 -1.61
CA LEU A 84 2.09 15.86 -1.34
C LEU A 84 2.70 15.92 0.07
N LYS A 85 3.02 17.12 0.58
CA LYS A 85 3.58 17.33 1.92
C LYS A 85 2.55 17.24 3.04
N GLU A 86 1.32 17.69 2.81
CA GLU A 86 0.24 17.61 3.79
C GLU A 86 -0.24 16.17 3.96
N ALA A 87 -0.48 15.49 2.82
CA ALA A 87 -0.85 14.08 2.79
C ALA A 87 0.25 13.16 3.34
N ALA A 88 1.52 13.55 3.25
CA ALA A 88 2.62 12.77 3.83
C ALA A 88 2.43 12.49 5.32
N ARG A 89 1.79 13.39 6.08
CA ARG A 89 1.53 13.20 7.52
C ARG A 89 0.56 12.05 7.82
N ILE A 90 -0.18 11.60 6.81
CA ILE A 90 -1.12 10.48 6.91
C ILE A 90 -0.41 9.16 6.62
N PHE A 91 0.49 9.16 5.63
CA PHE A 91 1.10 7.92 5.09
C PHE A 91 2.51 7.65 5.60
N VAL A 92 3.25 8.69 5.98
CA VAL A 92 4.62 8.60 6.49
C VAL A 92 4.59 8.79 8.01
N PRO A 93 5.00 7.78 8.79
CA PRO A 93 5.04 7.90 10.25
C PRO A 93 5.96 9.04 10.71
N GLY A 94 5.61 9.68 11.83
CA GLY A 94 6.49 10.64 12.49
C GLY A 94 7.80 9.97 12.94
N GLY A 95 8.91 10.68 12.83
CA GLY A 95 10.25 10.16 13.16
C GLY A 95 10.95 9.43 12.01
N SER A 96 10.29 9.27 10.85
CA SER A 96 10.91 8.74 9.64
C SER A 96 11.78 9.78 8.92
N THR A 97 12.86 9.32 8.28
CA THR A 97 13.69 10.13 7.40
C THR A 97 13.13 10.06 5.98
N LEU A 98 12.49 11.13 5.51
CA LEU A 98 11.96 11.20 4.15
C LEU A 98 13.11 11.42 3.15
N TYR A 99 13.33 10.46 2.25
CA TYR A 99 14.37 10.54 1.21
C TYR A 99 13.84 11.19 -0.08
N SER A 100 12.63 10.81 -0.49
CA SER A 100 12.01 11.33 -1.70
C SER A 100 10.49 11.34 -1.58
N ALA A 101 9.86 12.30 -2.23
CA ALA A 101 8.42 12.32 -2.42
C ALA A 101 8.11 12.90 -3.79
N ARG A 102 7.17 12.28 -4.52
CA ARG A 102 6.72 12.80 -5.82
C ARG A 102 5.27 12.46 -6.10
N THR A 103 4.66 13.29 -6.93
CA THR A 103 3.34 13.01 -7.52
C THR A 103 3.52 12.50 -8.94
N PHE A 104 2.73 11.50 -9.33
CA PHE A 104 2.64 11.06 -10.71
C PHE A 104 1.16 10.78 -11.06
N LYS A 105 0.86 10.75 -12.35
CA LYS A 105 -0.50 10.50 -12.85
C LYS A 105 -0.51 9.25 -13.70
N ILE A 106 -1.46 8.35 -13.45
CA ILE A 106 -1.72 7.21 -14.32
C ILE A 106 -3.02 7.50 -15.08
N LYS A 107 -3.02 7.17 -16.38
CA LYS A 107 -4.22 7.21 -17.22
C LYS A 107 -5.00 5.91 -16.98
N GLU A 108 -6.19 6.04 -16.43
CA GLU A 108 -7.18 4.98 -16.20
C GLU A 108 -8.36 5.14 -17.18
N GLU A 109 -9.31 4.21 -17.16
CA GLU A 109 -10.47 4.22 -18.07
C GLU A 109 -11.36 5.46 -17.88
N GLU A 110 -11.53 5.92 -16.63
CA GLU A 110 -12.36 7.08 -16.27
C GLU A 110 -11.62 8.42 -16.29
N GLY A 111 -10.30 8.44 -16.56
CA GLY A 111 -9.51 9.67 -16.61
C GLY A 111 -8.08 9.53 -16.08
N TYR A 112 -7.50 10.64 -15.62
CA TYR A 112 -6.18 10.63 -14.97
C TYR A 112 -6.37 10.63 -13.45
N ARG A 113 -5.70 9.71 -12.76
CA ARG A 113 -5.68 9.66 -11.30
C ARG A 113 -4.32 10.05 -10.76
N ASN A 114 -4.28 10.83 -9.69
CA ASN A 114 -3.04 11.18 -9.02
C ASN A 114 -2.62 10.08 -8.04
N TYR A 115 -1.32 9.83 -8.01
CA TYR A 115 -0.67 8.92 -7.10
C TYR A 115 0.45 9.67 -6.38
N TYR A 116 0.57 9.46 -5.07
CA TYR A 116 1.66 10.00 -4.27
C TYR A 116 2.64 8.90 -3.92
N PHE A 117 3.90 9.14 -4.26
CA PHE A 117 5.02 8.29 -3.90
C PHE A 117 5.81 8.93 -2.76
N TYR A 118 6.19 8.11 -1.79
CA TYR A 118 7.05 8.46 -0.67
C TYR A 118 8.12 7.38 -0.50
N GLU A 119 9.38 7.80 -0.39
CA GLU A 119 10.51 6.93 -0.05
C GLU A 119 11.10 7.44 1.26
N PHE A 120 11.13 6.61 2.28
CA PHE A 120 11.57 7.00 3.62
C PHE A 120 12.21 5.85 4.38
N GLY A 121 13.07 6.20 5.34
CA GLY A 121 13.73 5.27 6.23
C GLY A 121 13.20 5.38 7.65
N ARG A 122 13.09 4.24 8.34
CA ARG A 122 12.70 4.16 9.75
C ARG A 122 13.22 2.86 10.37
N ASP A 123 13.80 2.93 11.57
CA ASP A 123 14.21 1.75 12.34
C ASP A 123 15.06 0.74 11.50
N GLU A 124 16.05 1.25 10.76
CA GLU A 124 16.92 0.52 9.81
C GLU A 124 16.22 -0.10 8.58
N GLN A 125 14.91 0.13 8.44
CA GLN A 125 14.13 -0.25 7.27
C GLN A 125 14.06 0.92 6.29
N HIS A 126 14.05 0.57 5.01
CA HIS A 126 13.79 1.47 3.91
C HIS A 126 12.45 1.11 3.29
N VAL A 127 11.61 2.11 3.04
CA VAL A 127 10.25 1.95 2.56
C VAL A 127 10.05 2.79 1.31
N ALA A 128 9.52 2.17 0.26
CA ALA A 128 8.88 2.86 -0.86
C ALA A 128 7.37 2.64 -0.79
N LEU A 129 6.62 3.73 -0.75
CA LEU A 129 5.18 3.72 -0.54
C LEU A 129 4.49 4.51 -1.66
N VAL A 130 3.46 3.93 -2.24
CA VAL A 130 2.56 4.57 -3.19
C VAL A 130 1.16 4.59 -2.60
N ALA A 131 0.53 5.74 -2.59
CA ALA A 131 -0.83 5.93 -2.14
C ALA A 131 -1.69 6.52 -3.27
N ALA A 132 -2.93 6.03 -3.36
CA ALA A 132 -3.98 6.59 -4.18
C ALA A 132 -5.32 6.48 -3.44
N VAL A 133 -6.27 7.32 -3.84
CA VAL A 133 -7.64 7.29 -3.31
C VAL A 133 -8.59 6.97 -4.43
N ASN A 134 -9.54 6.06 -4.19
CA ASN A 134 -10.68 5.82 -5.06
C ASN A 134 -11.96 5.66 -4.23
N SER A 135 -12.99 6.44 -4.56
CA SER A 135 -14.33 6.34 -3.95
C SER A 135 -14.30 6.34 -2.43
N GLY A 136 -13.51 7.26 -1.84
CA GLY A 136 -13.34 7.36 -0.40
C GLY A 136 -12.58 6.19 0.24
N LYS A 137 -11.79 5.41 -0.51
CA LYS A 137 -10.88 4.40 0.05
C LYS A 137 -9.45 4.77 -0.28
N ALA A 138 -8.57 4.73 0.71
CA ALA A 138 -7.13 4.81 0.47
C ALA A 138 -6.61 3.42 0.12
N ILE A 139 -5.95 3.31 -1.02
CA ILE A 139 -5.20 2.13 -1.42
C ILE A 139 -3.73 2.52 -1.35
N VAL A 140 -2.97 1.75 -0.58
CA VAL A 140 -1.55 2.01 -0.36
C VAL A 140 -0.78 0.74 -0.68
N ALA A 141 0.14 0.83 -1.63
CA ALA A 141 1.14 -0.20 -1.89
C ALA A 141 2.46 0.23 -1.25
N GLY A 142 3.16 -0.72 -0.64
CA GLY A 142 4.44 -0.47 0.02
C GLY A 142 5.41 -1.61 -0.23
N ALA A 143 6.64 -1.27 -0.53
CA ALA A 143 7.78 -2.17 -0.50
C ALA A 143 8.69 -1.78 0.66
N THR A 144 9.16 -2.76 1.42
CA THR A 144 10.03 -2.54 2.58
C THR A 144 11.17 -3.54 2.57
N ALA A 145 12.38 -3.07 2.85
CA ALA A 145 13.52 -3.94 3.11
C ALA A 145 14.54 -3.26 4.04
N PRO A 146 15.44 -4.01 4.70
CA PRO A 146 16.56 -3.45 5.43
C PRO A 146 17.41 -2.54 4.53
N GLN A 147 17.95 -1.46 5.09
CA GLN A 147 18.76 -0.49 4.35
C GLN A 147 19.88 -1.14 3.52
N LYS A 148 20.53 -2.17 4.08
CA LYS A 148 21.60 -2.92 3.42
C LYS A 148 21.14 -3.61 2.13
N LYS A 149 19.93 -4.17 2.10
CA LYS A 149 19.36 -4.82 0.92
C LYS A 149 18.76 -3.82 -0.05
N TRP A 150 18.30 -2.67 0.45
CA TRP A 150 17.74 -1.62 -0.39
C TRP A 150 18.72 -1.08 -1.42
N GLU A 151 20.03 -1.10 -1.14
CA GLU A 151 21.06 -0.67 -2.09
C GLU A 151 21.09 -1.57 -3.34
N ASP A 152 20.87 -2.88 -3.16
CA ASP A 152 20.89 -3.86 -4.24
C ASP A 152 19.50 -4.01 -4.89
N ASP A 153 18.45 -4.15 -4.08
CA ASP A 153 17.10 -4.53 -4.53
C ASP A 153 16.15 -3.32 -4.69
N GLY A 154 16.55 -2.13 -4.25
CA GLY A 154 15.69 -0.94 -4.17
C GLY A 154 15.13 -0.46 -5.51
N VAL A 155 15.79 -0.74 -6.63
CA VAL A 155 15.24 -0.43 -7.97
C VAL A 155 14.02 -1.29 -8.26
N ARG A 156 14.10 -2.59 -7.97
CA ARG A 156 13.01 -3.55 -8.18
C ARG A 156 11.87 -3.29 -7.19
N LEU A 157 12.19 -3.06 -5.93
CA LEU A 157 11.21 -2.76 -4.89
C LEU A 157 10.44 -1.46 -5.16
N ARG A 158 11.11 -0.40 -5.63
CA ARG A 158 10.43 0.84 -6.07
C ARG A 158 9.56 0.62 -7.29
N SER A 159 10.03 -0.17 -8.25
CA SER A 159 9.25 -0.49 -9.46
C SER A 159 7.97 -1.25 -9.10
N ALA A 160 8.06 -2.20 -8.17
CA ALA A 160 6.90 -2.90 -7.64
C ALA A 160 5.95 -1.96 -6.91
N ALA A 161 6.42 -1.02 -6.07
CA ALA A 161 5.51 -0.06 -5.44
C ALA A 161 4.78 0.84 -6.47
N VAL A 162 5.48 1.28 -7.53
CA VAL A 162 4.95 2.21 -8.55
C VAL A 162 4.04 1.54 -9.58
N SER A 163 4.10 0.23 -9.75
CA SER A 163 3.19 -0.51 -10.65
C SER A 163 1.75 -0.63 -10.13
N LEU A 164 1.46 -0.14 -8.91
CA LEU A 164 0.09 -0.04 -8.41
C LEU A 164 -0.77 0.76 -9.38
N THR A 165 -1.80 0.11 -9.92
CA THR A 165 -2.81 0.74 -10.78
C THR A 165 -4.19 0.36 -10.25
N LEU A 166 -5.04 1.34 -10.02
CA LEU A 166 -6.42 1.12 -9.62
C LEU A 166 -7.29 0.91 -10.85
N LEU A 167 -8.21 -0.06 -10.77
CA LEU A 167 -9.26 -0.33 -11.74
C LEU A 167 -10.60 0.19 -11.21
#